data_AF-A0A946N499-F1
#
_entry.id   AF-A0A946N499-F1
#
_cell.length_a   1.000
_cell.length_b   1.000
_cell.length_c   1.000
_cell.angle_alpha   90.00
_cell.angle_beta   90.00
_cell.angle_gamma   90.00
#
_symmetry.space_group_name_H-M   'P 1'
#
loop_
_entity.id
_entity.type
_entity.pdbx_description
1 polymer ?
#
loop_
_entity_poly.entity_id
_entity_poly.type
_entity_poly.pdbx_seq_one_letter_code
_entity_poly.pdbx_strand_id
1 'polypeptide(L)'
;MAAQAIFFVDAGRQVGLGHVMRCLTLADNMAATGWHCTLVAPGEVEEMLPGIRARGHGVIGLAAGTDLLGPTSELRRQFPDIAVLIVDSYRSKANWELQQKDWAERIVVIDDLADRRHDCDVLVDQTPGRTPSNYNGLLPENCTILAGASFAMLRRLFLQQRRTLDLVRKKLSRIVINFGGSDPKGMTSKALSATIQTGLKVDIDVVLGANSTVLAEILDTAENNGEANIKVHQFVDDMAALFANADLAIGAGGSSLLEKSSLGLPSLIITTASNQDLVARNIAECGAAQLLGNHDDVDDRQLVTAILALAGSNGTLAAMSKAAASVCDGKGGLRVAAALLPSTTTRRGDVISLRRVCRDDEQIIYDWQTEPDARRFFRHPEAPSRESHALWFKRRLDDTDNITCIVLVGGQTAGLVRLDCMDQPGDDDAMEVSIIVATAYRGTGVGGVVLQLIRKIGGMCRLVAEVNPENTASIHAFQNAGFQRIREDRFETSGSSTVGPQ
;
A
#
# COMPACT_ATOMS: atom_id res chain seq x y z
N MET A 1 -3.82 -13.43 23.46
CA MET A 1 -4.23 -12.01 23.35
C MET A 1 -4.05 -11.59 21.91
N ALA A 2 -4.88 -10.69 21.39
CA ALA A 2 -4.65 -10.16 20.05
C ALA A 2 -3.39 -9.28 20.03
N ALA A 3 -2.68 -9.28 18.91
CA ALA A 3 -1.37 -8.65 18.82
C ALA A 3 -1.53 -7.12 18.82
N GLN A 4 -0.83 -6.44 19.73
CA GLN A 4 -0.90 -4.99 19.88
C GLN A 4 0.10 -4.30 18.94
N ALA A 5 -0.39 -3.32 18.18
CA ALA A 5 0.41 -2.43 17.35
C ALA A 5 0.24 -0.96 17.80
N ILE A 6 1.36 -0.25 17.96
CA ILE A 6 1.38 1.18 18.30
C ILE A 6 2.01 1.95 17.15
N PHE A 7 1.35 3.02 16.70
CA PHE A 7 1.82 3.88 15.63
C PHE A 7 2.23 5.24 16.20
N PHE A 8 3.44 5.72 15.92
CA PHE A 8 3.83 7.10 16.13
C PHE A 8 3.77 7.84 14.81
N VAL A 9 2.86 8.80 14.69
CA VAL A 9 2.53 9.42 13.41
C VAL A 9 2.66 10.93 13.50
N ASP A 10 3.49 11.50 12.63
CA ASP A 10 3.59 12.94 12.49
C ASP A 10 2.38 13.50 11.76
N ALA A 11 1.93 14.69 12.15
CA ALA A 11 0.78 15.32 11.51
C ALA A 11 0.68 16.78 11.90
N GLY A 12 -0.01 17.55 11.09
CA GLY A 12 -0.48 18.86 11.52
C GLY A 12 -0.70 19.84 10.39
N ARG A 13 -1.01 21.09 10.69
CA ARG A 13 -1.28 22.10 9.64
C ARG A 13 -0.10 22.35 8.71
N GLN A 14 1.12 22.27 9.22
CA GLN A 14 2.35 22.44 8.41
C GLN A 14 2.79 21.14 7.73
N VAL A 15 2.57 19.98 8.36
CA VAL A 15 2.99 18.67 7.85
C VAL A 15 1.95 18.08 6.88
N GLY A 16 0.68 18.43 7.05
CA GLY A 16 -0.47 17.81 6.41
C GLY A 16 -0.96 16.55 7.14
N LEU A 17 -1.94 15.88 6.52
CA LEU A 17 -2.52 14.62 7.01
C LEU A 17 -1.98 13.37 6.30
N GLY A 18 -0.97 13.51 5.42
CA GLY A 18 -0.50 12.41 4.57
C GLY A 18 -0.04 11.18 5.38
N HIS A 19 0.75 11.42 6.44
CA HIS A 19 1.26 10.38 7.34
C HIS A 19 0.10 9.68 8.08
N VAL A 20 -0.86 10.46 8.61
CA VAL A 20 -2.07 9.93 9.28
C VAL A 20 -2.87 9.05 8.32
N MET A 21 -3.10 9.49 7.09
CA MET A 21 -3.91 8.73 6.13
C MET A 21 -3.25 7.41 5.71
N ARG A 22 -1.92 7.39 5.50
CA ARG A 22 -1.21 6.15 5.16
C ARG A 22 -1.09 5.19 6.36
N CYS A 23 -0.87 5.72 7.57
CA CYS A 23 -0.86 4.92 8.80
C CYS A 23 -2.25 4.35 9.14
N LEU A 24 -3.33 5.12 8.98
CA LEU A 24 -4.69 4.62 9.14
C LEU A 24 -4.99 3.51 8.13
N THR A 25 -4.56 3.68 6.88
CA THR A 25 -4.71 2.64 5.86
C THR A 25 -3.97 1.36 6.26
N LEU A 26 -2.74 1.47 6.77
CA LEU A 26 -2.00 0.31 7.28
C LEU A 26 -2.72 -0.33 8.47
N ALA A 27 -3.19 0.48 9.44
CA ALA A 27 -3.94 0.02 10.60
C ALA A 27 -5.24 -0.72 10.20
N ASP A 28 -5.98 -0.24 9.20
CA ASP A 28 -7.17 -0.91 8.67
C ASP A 28 -6.84 -2.32 8.13
N ASN A 29 -5.76 -2.45 7.36
CA ASN A 29 -5.31 -3.74 6.83
C ASN A 29 -4.75 -4.67 7.92
N MET A 30 -4.03 -4.12 8.90
CA MET A 30 -3.55 -4.88 10.06
C MET A 30 -4.72 -5.35 10.94
N ALA A 31 -5.71 -4.51 11.21
CA ALA A 31 -6.90 -4.92 11.97
C ALA A 31 -7.64 -6.09 11.30
N ALA A 32 -7.75 -6.08 9.97
CA ALA A 32 -8.32 -7.20 9.21
C ALA A 32 -7.53 -8.52 9.35
N THR A 33 -6.25 -8.46 9.78
CA THR A 33 -5.40 -9.63 10.04
C THR A 33 -5.21 -9.94 11.54
N GLY A 34 -6.02 -9.32 12.41
CA GLY A 34 -6.13 -9.63 13.83
C GLY A 34 -5.26 -8.77 14.76
N TRP A 35 -4.82 -7.61 14.29
CA TRP A 35 -4.11 -6.62 15.12
C TRP A 35 -5.08 -5.68 15.86
N HIS A 36 -4.69 -5.24 17.05
CA HIS A 36 -5.26 -4.06 17.69
C HIS A 36 -4.32 -2.88 17.50
N CYS A 37 -4.77 -1.86 16.78
CA CYS A 37 -3.95 -0.72 16.41
C CYS A 37 -4.31 0.50 17.27
N THR A 38 -3.29 1.19 17.77
CA THR A 38 -3.42 2.48 18.45
C THR A 38 -2.48 3.50 17.82
N LEU A 39 -3.04 4.65 17.42
CA LEU A 39 -2.28 5.76 16.86
C LEU A 39 -1.95 6.77 17.96
N VAL A 40 -0.69 7.18 18.03
CA VAL A 40 -0.16 8.27 18.83
C VAL A 40 0.19 9.40 17.86
N ALA A 41 -0.50 10.52 17.99
CA ALA A 41 -0.38 11.64 17.06
C ALA A 41 -0.60 12.98 17.78
N PRO A 42 -0.19 14.12 17.20
CA PRO A 42 -0.53 15.44 17.72
C PRO A 42 -2.06 15.59 17.89
N GLY A 43 -2.51 16.20 19.00
CA GLY A 43 -3.94 16.31 19.33
C GLY A 43 -4.78 17.04 18.28
N GLU A 44 -4.17 17.97 17.52
CA GLU A 44 -4.85 18.70 16.43
C GLU A 44 -5.35 17.80 15.28
N VAL A 45 -4.86 16.56 15.19
CA VAL A 45 -5.33 15.60 14.19
C VAL A 45 -6.82 15.29 14.35
N GLU A 46 -7.35 15.26 15.57
CA GLU A 46 -8.77 14.96 15.80
C GLU A 46 -9.68 16.09 15.26
N GLU A 47 -9.20 17.33 15.26
CA GLU A 47 -9.91 18.47 14.65
C GLU A 47 -9.81 18.45 13.12
N MET A 48 -8.63 18.08 12.59
CA MET A 48 -8.37 18.04 11.15
C MET A 48 -9.01 16.85 10.46
N LEU A 49 -9.24 15.75 11.18
CA LEU A 49 -9.90 14.54 10.70
C LEU A 49 -11.03 14.11 11.66
N PRO A 50 -12.17 14.83 11.64
CA PRO A 50 -13.33 14.45 12.44
C PRO A 50 -13.73 13.00 12.15
N GLY A 51 -13.99 12.23 13.20
CA GLY A 51 -14.35 10.81 13.08
C GLY A 51 -13.17 9.84 12.95
N ILE A 52 -11.91 10.28 13.15
CA ILE A 52 -10.75 9.36 13.21
C ILE A 52 -10.96 8.19 14.19
N ARG A 53 -11.60 8.46 15.34
CA ARG A 53 -11.95 7.43 16.35
C ARG A 53 -13.04 6.47 15.89
N ALA A 54 -13.93 6.90 14.99
CA ALA A 54 -15.02 6.07 14.47
C ALA A 54 -14.50 4.95 13.54
N ARG A 55 -13.21 4.98 13.15
CA ARG A 55 -12.58 3.93 12.34
C ARG A 55 -12.25 2.64 13.12
N GLY A 56 -12.47 2.61 14.43
CA GLY A 56 -12.28 1.41 15.26
C GLY A 56 -10.86 1.22 15.79
N HIS A 57 -9.95 2.18 15.57
CA HIS A 57 -8.60 2.17 16.14
C HIS A 57 -8.51 3.03 17.40
N GLY A 58 -7.59 2.67 18.30
CA GLY A 58 -7.23 3.54 19.42
C GLY A 58 -6.57 4.83 18.91
N VAL A 59 -6.85 5.96 19.55
CA VAL A 59 -6.19 7.24 19.25
C VAL A 59 -5.79 7.92 20.56
N ILE A 60 -4.50 8.25 20.67
CA ILE A 60 -3.88 8.99 21.76
C ILE A 60 -3.41 10.32 21.18
N GLY A 61 -4.17 11.38 21.44
CA GLY A 61 -3.82 12.74 21.07
C GLY A 61 -2.82 13.32 22.06
N LEU A 62 -1.68 13.80 21.56
CA LEU A 62 -0.66 14.47 22.35
C LEU A 62 -1.02 15.94 22.59
N ALA A 63 -0.71 16.45 23.78
CA ALA A 63 -0.88 17.87 24.09
C ALA A 63 -0.03 18.74 23.15
N ALA A 64 -0.52 19.93 22.82
CA ALA A 64 0.18 20.86 21.94
C ALA A 64 1.62 21.14 22.42
N GLY A 65 2.58 21.09 21.50
CA GLY A 65 4.00 21.28 21.79
C GLY A 65 4.73 20.06 22.39
N THR A 66 4.04 18.94 22.64
CA THR A 66 4.69 17.70 23.07
C THR A 66 5.48 17.10 21.92
N ASP A 67 6.73 16.69 22.17
CA ASP A 67 7.49 15.91 21.19
C ASP A 67 6.80 14.56 20.95
N LEU A 68 6.60 14.22 19.68
CA LEU A 68 5.88 13.00 19.27
C LEU A 68 6.50 11.75 19.89
N LEU A 69 7.83 11.68 20.00
CA LEU A 69 8.55 10.50 20.48
C LEU A 69 8.79 10.53 22.01
N GLY A 70 8.51 11.67 22.66
CA GLY A 70 8.66 11.88 24.10
C GLY A 70 7.84 10.98 25.03
N PRO A 71 6.55 10.65 24.77
CA PRO A 71 5.69 9.92 25.71
C PRO A 71 5.98 8.40 25.78
N THR A 72 7.10 7.96 25.22
CA THR A 72 7.48 6.53 25.14
C THR A 72 7.44 5.84 26.51
N SER A 73 7.92 6.50 27.57
CA SER A 73 7.95 5.95 28.93
C SER A 73 6.55 5.73 29.51
N GLU A 74 5.64 6.67 29.29
CA GLU A 74 4.23 6.60 29.69
C GLU A 74 3.51 5.49 28.93
N LEU A 75 3.72 5.43 27.61
CA LEU A 75 3.12 4.44 26.74
C LEU A 75 3.59 3.02 27.05
N ARG A 76 4.87 2.83 27.42
CA ARG A 76 5.38 1.54 27.93
C ARG A 76 4.64 1.06 29.17
N ARG A 77 4.25 1.97 30.07
CA ARG A 77 3.46 1.60 31.26
C ARG A 77 2.02 1.22 30.90
N GLN A 78 1.44 1.88 29.89
CA GLN A 78 0.09 1.61 29.43
C GLN A 78 -0.01 0.35 28.55
N PHE A 79 1.01 0.09 27.74
CA PHE A 79 1.13 -1.02 26.81
C PHE A 79 2.46 -1.74 27.07
N PRO A 80 2.55 -2.59 28.11
CA PRO A 80 3.82 -3.21 28.50
C PRO A 80 4.37 -4.16 27.43
N ASP A 81 3.48 -4.88 26.74
CA ASP A 81 3.83 -5.85 25.71
C ASP A 81 3.21 -5.42 24.37
N ILE A 82 4.04 -4.95 23.44
CA ILE A 82 3.61 -4.64 22.07
C ILE A 82 4.36 -5.51 21.07
N ALA A 83 3.63 -6.08 20.12
CA ALA A 83 4.23 -6.95 19.12
C ALA A 83 4.83 -6.13 17.96
N VAL A 84 4.29 -4.95 17.65
CA VAL A 84 4.85 -4.06 16.62
C VAL A 84 4.77 -2.59 17.03
N LEU A 85 5.87 -1.89 16.86
CA LEU A 85 5.95 -0.43 16.89
C LEU A 85 6.14 0.09 15.46
N ILE A 86 5.22 0.94 14.99
CA ILE A 86 5.28 1.55 13.66
C ILE A 86 5.56 3.04 13.83
N VAL A 87 6.51 3.58 13.07
CA VAL A 87 6.89 4.99 13.17
C VAL A 87 6.92 5.65 11.81
N ASP A 88 6.19 6.76 11.70
CA ASP A 88 6.06 7.57 10.51
C ASP A 88 6.31 9.05 10.85
N SER A 89 7.58 9.38 11.08
CA SER A 89 8.03 10.72 11.40
C SER A 89 9.46 10.97 10.96
N TYR A 90 9.71 12.16 10.42
CA TYR A 90 11.05 12.67 10.09
C TYR A 90 11.96 12.80 11.32
N ARG A 91 11.40 12.77 12.53
CA ARG A 91 12.15 12.81 13.80
C ARG A 91 12.76 11.46 14.17
N SER A 92 12.25 10.35 13.64
CA SER A 92 12.75 9.01 13.96
C SER A 92 14.08 8.73 13.27
N LYS A 93 15.03 8.17 14.05
CA LYS A 93 16.38 7.76 13.62
C LYS A 93 16.84 6.57 14.45
N ALA A 94 17.86 5.87 13.95
CA ALA A 94 18.43 4.66 14.56
C ALA A 94 18.64 4.72 16.08
N ASN A 95 19.14 5.83 16.63
CA ASN A 95 19.42 5.94 18.07
C ASN A 95 18.15 5.85 18.94
N TRP A 96 17.04 6.42 18.48
CA TRP A 96 15.78 6.32 19.21
C TRP A 96 15.14 4.96 18.98
N GLU A 97 15.19 4.43 17.74
CA GLU A 97 14.62 3.12 17.39
C GLU A 97 15.29 2.00 18.19
N LEU A 98 16.63 2.02 18.32
CA LEU A 98 17.39 1.05 19.12
C LEU A 98 16.91 0.99 20.58
N GLN A 99 16.52 2.13 21.16
CA GLN A 99 16.03 2.18 22.54
C GLN A 99 14.67 1.46 22.70
N GLN A 100 13.96 1.18 21.60
CA GLN A 100 12.63 0.57 21.61
C GLN A 100 12.63 -0.95 21.47
N LYS A 101 13.79 -1.57 21.20
CA LYS A 101 13.89 -3.03 20.99
C LYS A 101 13.47 -3.88 22.19
N ASP A 102 13.61 -3.34 23.41
CA ASP A 102 13.14 -4.03 24.63
C ASP A 102 11.63 -3.87 24.87
N TRP A 103 10.96 -3.01 24.09
CA TRP A 103 9.53 -2.74 24.22
C TRP A 103 8.70 -3.42 23.12
N ALA A 104 9.21 -3.43 21.89
CA ALA A 104 8.52 -3.98 20.74
C ALA A 104 9.25 -5.19 20.16
N GLU A 105 8.52 -6.27 19.87
CA GLU A 105 9.10 -7.44 19.18
C GLU A 105 9.60 -7.08 17.77
N ARG A 106 8.95 -6.11 17.12
CA ARG A 106 9.35 -5.58 15.82
C ARG A 106 9.17 -4.07 15.73
N ILE A 107 10.11 -3.40 15.08
CA ILE A 107 10.06 -1.99 14.74
C ILE A 107 9.89 -1.85 13.22
N VAL A 108 8.88 -1.07 12.82
CA VAL A 108 8.58 -0.75 11.42
C VAL A 108 8.75 0.75 11.23
N VAL A 109 9.55 1.15 10.25
CA VAL A 109 9.72 2.57 9.90
C VAL A 109 9.12 2.82 8.52
N ILE A 110 8.30 3.87 8.43
CA ILE A 110 7.85 4.44 7.15
C ILE A 110 8.76 5.63 6.85
N ASP A 111 9.47 5.56 5.73
CA ASP A 111 10.40 6.60 5.28
C ASP A 111 10.17 6.92 3.81
N ASP A 112 10.48 8.14 3.39
CA ASP A 112 10.40 8.59 1.99
C ASP A 112 11.63 9.43 1.57
N LEU A 113 12.64 9.55 2.44
CA LEU A 113 13.83 10.37 2.19
C LEU A 113 15.06 9.53 1.81
N ALA A 114 15.26 8.36 2.43
CA ALA A 114 16.45 7.51 2.31
C ALA A 114 17.76 8.27 2.59
N ASP A 115 17.75 9.15 3.59
CA ASP A 115 18.84 10.09 3.89
C ASP A 115 19.48 9.88 5.27
N ARG A 116 18.95 8.94 6.06
CA ARG A 116 19.37 8.69 7.44
C ARG A 116 19.35 7.22 7.78
N ARG A 117 20.09 6.89 8.85
CA ARG A 117 20.14 5.53 9.38
C ARG A 117 18.89 5.22 10.19
N HIS A 118 18.38 4.01 10.00
CA HIS A 118 17.34 3.41 10.82
C HIS A 118 17.83 2.10 11.44
N ASP A 119 17.31 1.74 12.60
CA ASP A 119 17.53 0.49 13.30
C ASP A 119 16.17 -0.20 13.50
N CYS A 120 15.65 -0.77 12.41
CA CYS A 120 14.30 -1.34 12.34
C CYS A 120 14.31 -2.71 11.66
N ASP A 121 13.26 -3.51 11.90
CA ASP A 121 13.09 -4.84 11.33
C ASP A 121 12.44 -4.79 9.94
N VAL A 122 11.57 -3.81 9.72
CA VAL A 122 10.91 -3.56 8.43
C VAL A 122 10.97 -2.09 8.09
N LEU A 123 11.44 -1.77 6.89
CA LEU A 123 11.35 -0.43 6.33
C LEU A 123 10.34 -0.42 5.17
N VAL A 124 9.43 0.55 5.18
CA VAL A 124 8.46 0.80 4.11
C VAL A 124 8.75 2.16 3.47
N ASP A 125 9.03 2.18 2.18
CA ASP A 125 9.10 3.40 1.39
C ASP A 125 8.26 3.26 0.12
N GLN A 126 7.14 3.97 0.07
CA GLN A 126 6.19 3.91 -1.04
C GLN A 126 6.54 4.85 -2.22
N THR A 127 7.68 5.54 -2.17
CA THR A 127 8.10 6.52 -3.18
C THR A 127 8.28 5.84 -4.54
N PRO A 128 7.61 6.31 -5.62
CA PRO A 128 7.86 5.82 -6.98
C PRO A 128 9.35 5.81 -7.31
N GLY A 129 9.85 4.74 -7.93
CA GLY A 129 11.28 4.61 -8.27
C GLY A 129 12.20 4.26 -7.10
N ARG A 130 11.71 4.18 -5.85
CA ARG A 130 12.53 3.70 -4.74
C ARG A 130 12.79 2.20 -4.86
N THR A 131 14.02 1.81 -4.55
CA THR A 131 14.50 0.43 -4.54
C THR A 131 15.22 0.12 -3.23
N PRO A 132 15.39 -1.16 -2.86
CA PRO A 132 16.18 -1.54 -1.68
C PRO A 132 17.61 -0.99 -1.69
N SER A 133 18.23 -0.86 -2.86
CA SER A 133 19.59 -0.31 -2.98
C SER A 133 19.72 1.15 -2.55
N ASN A 134 18.63 1.92 -2.52
CA ASN A 134 18.66 3.29 -2.01
C ASN A 134 18.95 3.36 -0.49
N TYR A 135 18.82 2.24 0.22
CA TYR A 135 19.07 2.14 1.67
C TYR A 135 20.38 1.42 2.02
N ASN A 136 21.27 1.20 1.04
CA ASN A 136 22.56 0.55 1.28
C ASN A 136 23.36 1.28 2.37
N GLY A 137 23.72 0.58 3.45
CA GLY A 137 24.45 1.13 4.58
C GLY A 137 23.64 2.03 5.51
N LEU A 138 22.32 2.14 5.30
CA LEU A 138 21.40 2.90 6.16
C LEU A 138 20.60 2.01 7.11
N LEU A 139 20.59 0.69 6.91
CA LEU A 139 19.76 -0.25 7.65
C LEU A 139 20.58 -1.42 8.21
N PRO A 140 20.07 -2.14 9.23
CA PRO A 140 20.65 -3.40 9.69
C PRO A 140 20.61 -4.47 8.59
N GLU A 141 21.53 -5.44 8.64
CA GLU A 141 21.66 -6.50 7.61
C GLU A 141 20.36 -7.31 7.42
N ASN A 142 19.62 -7.56 8.50
CA ASN A 142 18.39 -8.37 8.48
C ASN A 142 17.10 -7.56 8.29
N CYS A 143 17.20 -6.27 7.93
CA CYS A 143 16.03 -5.44 7.70
C CYS A 143 15.28 -5.85 6.44
N THR A 144 13.98 -6.05 6.54
CA THR A 144 13.11 -6.26 5.36
C THR A 144 12.78 -4.91 4.73
N ILE A 145 13.13 -4.73 3.47
CA ILE A 145 12.91 -3.47 2.74
C ILE A 145 11.74 -3.62 1.77
N LEU A 146 10.67 -2.87 2.00
CA LEU A 146 9.48 -2.78 1.16
C LEU A 146 9.48 -1.41 0.44
N ALA A 147 10.20 -1.34 -0.69
CA ALA A 147 10.47 -0.09 -1.40
C ALA A 147 9.77 -0.03 -2.77
N GLY A 148 9.22 1.14 -3.10
CA GLY A 148 8.59 1.45 -4.38
C GLY A 148 7.07 1.60 -4.32
N ALA A 149 6.50 2.12 -5.41
CA ALA A 149 5.06 2.39 -5.53
C ALA A 149 4.16 1.14 -5.40
N SER A 150 4.71 -0.06 -5.57
CA SER A 150 4.02 -1.33 -5.31
C SER A 150 3.65 -1.49 -3.83
N PHE A 151 4.30 -0.79 -2.90
CA PHE A 151 4.00 -0.79 -1.46
C PHE A 151 3.19 0.43 -1.01
N ALA A 152 2.63 1.20 -1.95
CA ALA A 152 1.76 2.33 -1.64
C ALA A 152 0.55 1.91 -0.78
N MET A 153 0.45 2.53 0.39
CA MET A 153 -0.62 2.27 1.35
C MET A 153 -1.83 3.16 1.01
N LEU A 154 -2.62 2.70 0.04
CA LEU A 154 -3.82 3.39 -0.44
C LEU A 154 -5.09 2.88 0.24
N ARG A 155 -6.04 3.78 0.51
CA ARG A 155 -7.35 3.42 1.08
C ARG A 155 -8.05 2.35 0.24
N ARG A 156 -8.76 1.43 0.89
CA ARG A 156 -9.46 0.31 0.25
C ARG A 156 -10.41 0.73 -0.88
N LEU A 157 -11.01 1.93 -0.80
CA LEU A 157 -11.87 2.47 -1.85
C LEU A 157 -11.16 2.57 -3.21
N PHE A 158 -9.87 2.89 -3.25
CA PHE A 158 -9.10 2.92 -4.51
C PHE A 158 -8.99 1.53 -5.15
N LEU A 159 -8.69 0.51 -4.33
CA LEU A 159 -8.65 -0.87 -4.81
C LEU A 159 -10.04 -1.34 -5.29
N GLN A 160 -11.11 -0.96 -4.59
CA GLN A 160 -12.49 -1.28 -5.00
C GLN A 160 -12.86 -0.64 -6.34
N GLN A 161 -12.55 0.65 -6.53
CA GLN A 161 -12.79 1.34 -7.81
C GLN A 161 -11.96 0.73 -8.93
N ARG A 162 -10.67 0.45 -8.69
CA ARG A 162 -9.77 -0.14 -9.68
C ARG A 162 -10.30 -1.45 -10.27
N ARG A 163 -10.94 -2.29 -9.44
CA ARG A 163 -11.48 -3.60 -9.86
C ARG A 163 -12.55 -3.53 -10.94
N THR A 164 -13.34 -2.46 -10.97
CA THR A 164 -14.49 -2.33 -11.88
C THR A 164 -14.25 -1.34 -13.01
N LEU A 165 -13.14 -0.60 -12.96
CA LEU A 165 -12.86 0.53 -13.84
C LEU A 165 -12.08 0.10 -15.09
N ASP A 166 -12.46 0.61 -16.27
CA ASP A 166 -11.56 0.59 -17.44
C ASP A 166 -10.42 1.56 -17.17
N LEU A 167 -9.25 1.04 -16.80
CA LEU A 167 -8.08 1.81 -16.42
C LEU A 167 -7.48 2.62 -17.58
N VAL A 168 -7.97 2.47 -18.81
CA VAL A 168 -7.46 3.20 -19.98
C VAL A 168 -8.41 4.32 -20.39
N ARG A 169 -8.05 5.56 -20.08
CA ARG A 169 -8.76 6.78 -20.49
C ARG A 169 -8.52 7.08 -21.97
N LYS A 170 -9.57 7.00 -22.78
CA LYS A 170 -9.49 7.15 -24.25
C LYS A 170 -9.92 8.53 -24.75
N LYS A 171 -10.73 9.25 -23.98
CA LYS A 171 -11.29 10.55 -24.35
C LYS A 171 -11.28 11.46 -23.14
N LEU A 172 -10.85 12.70 -23.31
CA LEU A 172 -10.96 13.72 -22.29
C LEU A 172 -12.38 14.28 -22.26
N SER A 173 -13.16 13.89 -21.25
CA SER A 173 -14.54 14.39 -21.03
C SER A 173 -14.69 15.04 -19.66
N ARG A 174 -13.87 14.65 -18.68
CA ARG A 174 -13.91 15.21 -17.32
C ARG A 174 -12.50 15.45 -16.76
N ILE A 175 -12.28 16.64 -16.21
CA ILE A 175 -11.03 17.05 -15.57
C ILE A 175 -11.28 17.25 -14.08
N VAL A 176 -10.40 16.71 -13.23
CA VAL A 176 -10.37 17.01 -11.80
C VAL A 176 -9.19 17.92 -11.47
N ILE A 177 -9.45 19.03 -10.80
CA ILE A 177 -8.43 19.98 -10.34
C ILE A 177 -8.31 19.86 -8.82
N ASN A 178 -7.11 19.51 -8.34
CA ASN A 178 -6.85 19.32 -6.92
C ASN A 178 -5.38 19.59 -6.55
N PHE A 179 -5.13 20.72 -5.88
CA PHE A 179 -3.82 21.13 -5.36
C PHE A 179 -3.61 20.85 -3.87
N GLY A 180 -4.51 20.07 -3.26
CA GLY A 180 -4.51 19.78 -1.83
C GLY A 180 -5.28 20.81 -1.01
N GLY A 181 -5.29 20.62 0.31
CA GLY A 181 -6.25 21.28 1.19
C GLY A 181 -6.07 22.79 1.40
N SER A 182 -4.84 23.32 1.31
CA SER A 182 -4.55 24.73 1.61
C SER A 182 -4.28 25.61 0.40
N ASP A 183 -3.82 25.03 -0.73
CA ASP A 183 -3.40 25.73 -1.97
C ASP A 183 -2.96 27.20 -1.78
N PRO A 184 -1.92 27.46 -0.95
CA PRO A 184 -1.54 28.83 -0.59
C PRO A 184 -0.97 29.62 -1.78
N LYS A 185 -0.72 28.96 -2.91
CA LYS A 185 -0.15 29.53 -4.13
C LYS A 185 -1.21 29.86 -5.17
N GLY A 186 -2.49 29.57 -4.90
CA GLY A 186 -3.60 29.87 -5.81
C GLY A 186 -3.54 29.10 -7.13
N MET A 187 -2.93 27.91 -7.14
CA MET A 187 -2.78 27.12 -8.37
C MET A 187 -4.10 26.54 -8.85
N THR A 188 -5.08 26.36 -7.97
CA THR A 188 -6.43 25.91 -8.32
C THR A 188 -7.13 26.93 -9.23
N SER A 189 -7.13 28.22 -8.86
CA SER A 189 -7.71 29.28 -9.70
C SER A 189 -7.01 29.38 -11.05
N LYS A 190 -5.66 29.30 -11.06
CA LYS A 190 -4.87 29.29 -12.30
C LYS A 190 -5.23 28.10 -13.21
N ALA A 191 -5.27 26.88 -12.66
CA ALA A 191 -5.62 25.68 -13.41
C ALA A 191 -7.06 25.70 -13.94
N LEU A 192 -8.01 26.21 -13.14
CA LEU A 192 -9.40 26.38 -13.56
C LEU A 192 -9.50 27.37 -14.73
N SER A 193 -8.89 28.55 -14.59
CA SER A 193 -8.84 29.57 -15.65
C SER A 193 -8.22 29.01 -16.94
N ALA A 194 -7.07 28.35 -16.85
CA ALA A 194 -6.43 27.72 -18.01
C ALA A 194 -7.30 26.63 -18.65
N THR A 195 -8.03 25.86 -17.84
CA THR A 195 -8.96 24.83 -18.36
C THR A 195 -10.12 25.48 -19.12
N ILE A 196 -10.71 26.55 -18.59
CA ILE A 196 -11.78 27.31 -19.26
C ILE A 196 -11.28 27.93 -20.58
N GLN A 197 -10.09 28.53 -20.57
CA GLN A 197 -9.46 29.15 -21.74
C GLN A 197 -9.24 28.18 -22.91
N THR A 198 -9.22 26.86 -22.66
CA THR A 198 -9.11 25.87 -23.75
C THR A 198 -10.35 25.82 -24.66
N GLY A 199 -11.52 26.28 -24.19
CA GLY A 199 -12.79 26.16 -24.90
C GLY A 199 -13.28 24.72 -25.09
N LEU A 200 -12.69 23.75 -24.38
CA LEU A 200 -13.11 22.35 -24.44
C LEU A 200 -14.45 22.15 -23.73
N LYS A 201 -15.33 21.36 -24.34
CA LYS A 201 -16.59 20.93 -23.72
C LYS A 201 -16.35 19.73 -22.81
N VAL A 202 -15.85 20.01 -21.60
CA VAL A 202 -15.55 19.02 -20.56
C VAL A 202 -16.21 19.40 -19.23
N ASP A 203 -16.51 18.40 -18.42
CA ASP A 203 -16.89 18.61 -17.02
C ASP A 203 -15.63 18.93 -16.20
N ILE A 204 -15.72 19.86 -15.25
CA ILE A 204 -14.60 20.26 -14.39
C ILE A 204 -14.99 20.09 -12.94
N ASP A 205 -14.36 19.15 -12.25
CA ASP A 205 -14.48 18.99 -10.80
C ASP A 205 -13.33 19.71 -10.09
N VAL A 206 -13.65 20.71 -9.27
CA VAL A 206 -12.65 21.45 -8.49
C VAL A 206 -12.74 21.01 -7.02
N VAL A 207 -11.67 20.43 -6.50
CA VAL A 207 -11.60 19.96 -5.11
C VAL A 207 -10.82 20.95 -4.27
N LEU A 208 -11.45 21.46 -3.22
CA LEU A 208 -10.87 22.41 -2.28
C LEU A 208 -10.89 21.86 -0.86
N GLY A 209 -9.85 22.19 -0.08
CA GLY A 209 -9.89 21.95 1.36
C GLY A 209 -10.81 22.95 2.06
N ALA A 210 -11.27 22.56 3.26
CA ALA A 210 -12.24 23.33 4.04
C ALA A 210 -11.82 24.78 4.36
N ASN A 211 -10.51 25.06 4.36
CA ASN A 211 -9.95 26.38 4.66
C ASN A 211 -9.28 27.03 3.45
N SER A 212 -9.69 26.66 2.22
CA SER A 212 -9.13 27.25 1.01
C SER A 212 -9.48 28.74 0.90
N THR A 213 -8.46 29.58 0.69
CA THR A 213 -8.64 31.03 0.56
C THR A 213 -9.23 31.45 -0.79
N VAL A 214 -9.25 30.55 -1.77
CA VAL A 214 -9.73 30.81 -3.15
C VAL A 214 -11.16 30.32 -3.37
N LEU A 215 -11.86 29.84 -2.34
CA LEU A 215 -13.20 29.27 -2.47
C LEU A 215 -14.20 30.25 -3.09
N ALA A 216 -14.25 31.49 -2.61
CA ALA A 216 -15.19 32.49 -3.10
C ALA A 216 -14.97 32.83 -4.58
N GLU A 217 -13.70 32.97 -4.99
CA GLU A 217 -13.31 33.22 -6.38
C GLU A 217 -13.73 32.07 -7.31
N ILE A 218 -13.53 30.82 -6.87
CA ILE A 218 -13.86 29.63 -7.65
C ILE A 218 -15.38 29.45 -7.77
N LEU A 219 -16.14 29.73 -6.71
CA LEU A 219 -17.60 29.69 -6.77
C LEU A 219 -18.15 30.75 -7.73
N ASP A 220 -17.64 31.98 -7.67
CA ASP A 220 -18.03 33.05 -8.60
C ASP A 220 -17.70 32.67 -10.05
N THR A 221 -16.51 32.10 -10.29
CA THR A 221 -16.12 31.59 -11.61
C THR A 221 -17.05 30.47 -12.08
N ALA A 222 -17.48 29.58 -11.20
CA ALA A 222 -18.38 28.48 -11.54
C ALA A 222 -19.80 28.96 -11.87
N GLU A 223 -20.31 29.97 -11.17
CA GLU A 223 -21.64 30.54 -11.38
C GLU A 223 -21.72 31.43 -12.63
N ASN A 224 -20.66 32.20 -12.91
CA ASN A 224 -20.64 33.17 -14.01
C ASN A 224 -20.12 32.59 -15.33
N ASN A 225 -19.62 31.36 -15.35
CA ASN A 225 -19.19 30.69 -16.57
C ASN A 225 -20.40 30.03 -17.27
N GLY A 226 -20.83 30.62 -18.39
CA GLY A 226 -21.95 30.08 -19.19
C GLY A 226 -21.61 28.91 -20.10
N GLU A 227 -20.33 28.51 -20.20
CA GLU A 227 -19.85 27.57 -21.22
C GLU A 227 -19.32 26.23 -20.66
N ALA A 228 -18.74 26.21 -19.45
CA ALA A 228 -18.19 25.01 -18.84
C ALA A 228 -19.03 24.50 -17.66
N ASN A 229 -19.18 23.18 -17.54
CA ASN A 229 -19.85 22.56 -16.40
C ASN A 229 -18.87 22.41 -15.23
N ILE A 230 -18.88 23.35 -14.29
CA ILE A 230 -17.94 23.38 -13.16
C ILE A 230 -18.66 22.94 -11.89
N LYS A 231 -18.13 21.90 -11.23
CA LYS A 231 -18.61 21.43 -9.93
C LYS A 231 -17.53 21.64 -8.87
N VAL A 232 -17.86 22.41 -7.84
CA VAL A 232 -16.97 22.69 -6.71
C VAL A 232 -17.27 21.72 -5.57
N HIS A 233 -16.25 21.02 -5.10
CA HIS A 233 -16.34 20.07 -3.99
C HIS A 233 -15.53 20.59 -2.80
N GLN A 234 -16.19 20.70 -1.66
CA GLN A 234 -15.55 20.91 -0.36
C GLN A 234 -15.73 19.63 0.43
N PHE A 235 -14.64 19.12 1.03
CA PHE A 235 -14.66 17.91 1.87
C PHE A 235 -15.20 16.67 1.14
N VAL A 236 -14.32 15.98 0.40
CA VAL A 236 -14.69 14.78 -0.38
C VAL A 236 -14.36 13.52 0.41
N ASP A 237 -15.40 12.82 0.88
CA ASP A 237 -15.24 11.53 1.57
C ASP A 237 -14.67 10.44 0.64
N ASP A 238 -15.22 10.35 -0.57
CA ASP A 238 -14.85 9.36 -1.59
C ASP A 238 -14.07 9.98 -2.76
N MET A 239 -12.81 10.31 -2.48
CA MET A 239 -11.86 10.74 -3.52
C MET A 239 -11.63 9.67 -4.59
N ALA A 240 -11.81 8.38 -4.26
CA ALA A 240 -11.59 7.30 -5.20
C ALA A 240 -12.65 7.31 -6.30
N ALA A 241 -13.93 7.50 -5.96
CA ALA A 241 -15.01 7.66 -6.94
C ALA A 241 -14.81 8.90 -7.81
N LEU A 242 -14.36 10.02 -7.23
CA LEU A 242 -14.11 11.23 -8.01
C LEU A 242 -12.99 11.01 -9.05
N PHE A 243 -11.87 10.42 -8.64
CA PHE A 243 -10.77 10.09 -9.56
C PHE A 243 -11.12 9.00 -10.57
N ALA A 244 -11.96 8.03 -10.20
CA ALA A 244 -12.40 6.98 -11.11
C ALA A 244 -13.22 7.54 -12.29
N ASN A 245 -14.01 8.60 -12.03
CA ASN A 245 -14.86 9.24 -13.03
C ASN A 245 -14.16 10.32 -13.88
N ALA A 246 -12.92 10.68 -13.54
CA ALA A 246 -12.13 11.68 -14.27
C ALA A 246 -11.25 11.03 -15.35
N ASP A 247 -10.94 11.80 -16.39
CA ASP A 247 -10.05 11.39 -17.48
C ASP A 247 -8.66 12.05 -17.39
N LEU A 248 -8.56 13.18 -16.69
CA LEU A 248 -7.32 13.90 -16.43
C LEU A 248 -7.39 14.59 -15.07
N ALA A 249 -6.29 14.51 -14.32
CA ALA A 249 -6.10 15.33 -13.12
C ALA A 249 -5.13 16.48 -13.39
N ILE A 250 -5.36 17.63 -12.76
CA ILE A 250 -4.41 18.73 -12.68
C ILE A 250 -4.16 19.01 -11.19
N GLY A 251 -2.91 19.02 -10.74
CA GLY A 251 -2.65 19.18 -9.32
C GLY A 251 -1.20 19.17 -8.88
N ALA A 252 -1.02 19.18 -7.56
CA ALA A 252 0.27 19.17 -6.89
C ALA A 252 0.97 17.80 -6.96
N GLY A 253 2.30 17.79 -6.74
CA GLY A 253 3.15 16.60 -6.78
C GLY A 253 3.15 15.73 -5.51
N GLY A 254 2.02 15.64 -4.80
CA GLY A 254 1.91 14.95 -3.52
C GLY A 254 1.66 13.45 -3.60
N SER A 255 1.39 12.83 -2.45
CA SER A 255 1.09 11.38 -2.33
C SER A 255 -0.17 10.93 -3.09
N SER A 256 -1.10 11.86 -3.39
CA SER A 256 -2.28 11.57 -4.20
C SER A 256 -1.94 11.18 -5.65
N LEU A 257 -0.70 11.40 -6.11
CA LEU A 257 -0.27 10.87 -7.40
C LEU A 257 -0.26 9.33 -7.43
N LEU A 258 0.01 8.66 -6.31
CA LEU A 258 -0.12 7.19 -6.21
C LEU A 258 -1.59 6.76 -6.27
N GLU A 259 -2.49 7.51 -5.63
CA GLU A 259 -3.95 7.29 -5.71
C GLU A 259 -4.44 7.40 -7.16
N LYS A 260 -4.06 8.47 -7.87
CA LYS A 260 -4.41 8.70 -9.28
C LYS A 260 -3.83 7.60 -10.18
N SER A 261 -2.55 7.27 -9.99
CA SER A 261 -1.88 6.18 -10.71
C SER A 261 -2.58 4.84 -10.52
N SER A 262 -3.05 4.55 -9.30
CA SER A 262 -3.81 3.32 -9.01
C SER A 262 -5.13 3.19 -9.76
N LEU A 263 -5.66 4.28 -10.31
CA LEU A 263 -6.89 4.28 -11.12
C LEU A 263 -6.63 4.53 -12.60
N GLY A 264 -5.35 4.50 -13.01
CA GLY A 264 -4.94 4.78 -14.38
C GLY A 264 -5.23 6.22 -14.80
N LEU A 265 -5.28 7.19 -13.87
CA LEU A 265 -5.64 8.58 -14.14
C LEU A 265 -4.42 9.42 -14.57
N PRO A 266 -4.33 9.84 -15.85
CA PRO A 266 -3.33 10.79 -16.32
C PRO A 266 -3.30 12.06 -15.47
N SER A 267 -2.12 12.66 -15.30
CA SER A 267 -1.97 13.88 -14.48
C SER A 267 -1.09 14.93 -15.15
N LEU A 268 -1.51 16.19 -15.08
CA LEU A 268 -0.62 17.35 -15.22
C LEU A 268 -0.19 17.80 -13.82
N ILE A 269 1.12 17.84 -13.59
CA ILE A 269 1.70 18.11 -12.27
C ILE A 269 2.36 19.48 -12.28
N ILE A 270 2.06 20.29 -11.25
CA ILE A 270 2.81 21.49 -10.90
C ILE A 270 3.28 21.32 -9.46
N THR A 271 4.59 21.38 -9.21
CA THR A 271 5.10 21.24 -7.84
C THR A 271 4.93 22.54 -7.06
N THR A 272 4.43 22.42 -5.83
CA THR A 272 4.18 23.55 -4.93
C THR A 272 5.15 23.60 -3.74
N ALA A 273 5.95 22.55 -3.56
CA ALA A 273 6.97 22.41 -2.54
C ALA A 273 8.11 21.50 -3.03
N SER A 274 9.34 21.73 -2.56
CA SER A 274 10.53 20.99 -3.00
C SER A 274 10.50 19.49 -2.66
N ASN A 275 9.78 19.11 -1.60
CA ASN A 275 9.61 17.70 -1.22
C ASN A 275 8.71 16.90 -2.20
N GLN A 276 8.03 17.57 -3.13
CA GLN A 276 7.22 16.91 -4.18
C GLN A 276 8.03 16.55 -5.42
N ASP A 277 9.21 17.15 -5.59
CA ASP A 277 9.94 17.11 -6.85
C ASP A 277 10.39 15.70 -7.24
N LEU A 278 10.82 14.89 -6.28
CA LEU A 278 11.24 13.50 -6.54
C LEU A 278 10.07 12.65 -7.04
N VAL A 279 8.94 12.68 -6.33
CA VAL A 279 7.74 11.91 -6.69
C VAL A 279 7.22 12.36 -8.06
N ALA A 280 7.13 13.67 -8.29
CA ALA A 280 6.63 14.23 -9.53
C ALA A 280 7.51 13.85 -10.74
N ARG A 281 8.84 13.92 -10.61
CA ARG A 281 9.78 13.49 -11.66
C ARG A 281 9.65 12.01 -11.95
N ASN A 282 9.69 11.16 -10.92
CA ASN A 282 9.68 9.70 -11.11
C ASN A 282 8.39 9.23 -11.81
N ILE A 283 7.24 9.83 -11.48
CA ILE A 283 5.96 9.51 -12.15
C ILE A 283 5.95 10.03 -13.60
N ALA A 284 6.49 11.21 -13.86
CA ALA A 284 6.60 11.75 -15.21
C ALA A 284 7.54 10.92 -16.10
N GLU A 285 8.66 10.44 -15.55
CA GLU A 285 9.61 9.55 -16.25
C GLU A 285 9.02 8.19 -16.61
N CYS A 286 8.09 7.66 -15.80
CA CYS A 286 7.30 6.49 -16.17
C CYS A 286 6.28 6.76 -17.29
N GLY A 287 6.10 8.02 -17.71
CA GLY A 287 5.09 8.43 -18.68
C GLY A 287 3.67 8.48 -18.11
N ALA A 288 3.51 8.35 -16.79
CA ALA A 288 2.21 8.33 -16.10
C ALA A 288 1.60 9.73 -15.89
N ALA A 289 2.43 10.77 -16.00
CA ALA A 289 2.05 12.16 -15.85
C ALA A 289 2.94 13.07 -16.71
N GLN A 290 2.55 14.32 -16.86
CA GLN A 290 3.41 15.38 -17.37
C GLN A 290 3.72 16.36 -16.24
N LEU A 291 5.01 16.51 -15.91
CA LEU A 291 5.48 17.55 -15.00
C LEU A 291 5.66 18.86 -15.78
N LEU A 292 4.88 19.88 -15.45
CA LEU A 292 4.94 21.19 -16.09
C LEU A 292 6.04 22.08 -15.50
N GLY A 293 6.38 21.88 -14.22
CA GLY A 293 7.41 22.63 -13.51
C GLY A 293 6.99 23.01 -12.09
N ASN A 294 7.75 23.92 -11.50
CA ASN A 294 7.42 24.53 -10.22
C ASN A 294 6.35 25.62 -10.40
N HIS A 295 5.52 25.87 -9.39
CA HIS A 295 4.47 26.89 -9.45
C HIS A 295 4.95 28.29 -9.84
N ASP A 296 6.21 28.63 -9.55
CA ASP A 296 6.82 29.92 -9.93
C ASP A 296 7.13 30.01 -11.43
N ASP A 297 7.31 28.87 -12.11
CA ASP A 297 7.73 28.77 -13.51
C ASP A 297 6.59 28.45 -14.48
N VAL A 298 5.40 28.07 -13.97
CA VAL A 298 4.26 27.63 -14.79
C VAL A 298 3.30 28.77 -15.07
N ASP A 299 3.15 29.12 -16.35
CA ASP A 299 2.18 30.08 -16.84
C ASP A 299 0.90 29.43 -17.41
N ASP A 300 -0.12 30.26 -17.64
CA ASP A 300 -1.42 29.83 -18.16
C ASP A 300 -1.30 29.19 -19.56
N ARG A 301 -0.36 29.68 -20.39
CA ARG A 301 -0.19 29.19 -21.77
C ARG A 301 0.36 27.77 -21.77
N GLN A 302 1.28 27.45 -20.88
CA GLN A 302 1.83 26.10 -20.71
C GLN A 302 0.73 25.12 -20.29
N LEU A 303 -0.13 25.52 -19.35
CA LEU A 303 -1.28 24.71 -18.93
C LEU A 303 -2.28 24.48 -20.07
N VAL A 304 -2.71 25.55 -20.75
CA VAL A 304 -3.62 25.46 -21.91
C VAL A 304 -3.05 24.53 -22.98
N THR A 305 -1.76 24.70 -23.31
CA THR A 305 -1.08 23.88 -24.32
C THR A 305 -1.05 22.40 -23.92
N ALA A 306 -0.73 22.10 -22.66
CA ALA A 306 -0.68 20.73 -22.16
C ALA A 306 -2.07 20.06 -22.17
N ILE A 307 -3.12 20.78 -21.76
CA ILE A 307 -4.50 20.28 -21.78
C ILE A 307 -4.93 19.99 -23.23
N LEU A 308 -4.71 20.93 -24.16
CA LEU A 308 -5.05 20.75 -25.57
C LEU A 308 -4.27 19.61 -26.23
N ALA A 309 -3.00 19.41 -25.87
CA ALA A 309 -2.21 18.30 -26.39
C ALA A 309 -2.79 16.93 -25.98
N LEU A 310 -3.28 16.79 -24.74
CA LEU A 310 -3.94 15.57 -24.28
C LEU A 310 -5.35 15.40 -24.85
N ALA A 311 -6.06 16.51 -25.11
CA ALA A 311 -7.40 16.48 -25.71
C ALA A 311 -7.37 16.10 -27.21
N GLY A 312 -6.38 16.61 -27.95
CA GLY A 312 -6.32 16.52 -29.41
C GLY A 312 -5.49 15.35 -29.96
N SER A 313 -4.63 14.72 -29.15
CA SER A 313 -3.75 13.64 -29.62
C SER A 313 -4.41 12.26 -29.54
N ASN A 314 -4.48 11.58 -30.69
CA ASN A 314 -4.94 10.19 -30.75
C ASN A 314 -3.95 9.28 -30.01
N GLY A 315 -4.31 8.88 -28.79
CA GLY A 315 -3.62 7.84 -28.03
C GLY A 315 -2.65 8.32 -26.96
N THR A 316 -2.26 9.60 -26.91
CA THR A 316 -1.38 10.11 -25.83
C THR A 316 -2.03 9.97 -24.45
N LEU A 317 -3.31 10.36 -24.32
CA LEU A 317 -4.06 10.19 -23.08
C LEU A 317 -4.13 8.71 -22.65
N ALA A 318 -4.43 7.82 -23.61
CA ALA A 318 -4.52 6.39 -23.36
C ALA A 318 -3.16 5.76 -22.99
N ALA A 319 -2.07 6.22 -23.60
CA ALA A 319 -0.72 5.78 -23.26
C ALA A 319 -0.32 6.24 -21.84
N MET A 320 -0.58 7.51 -21.50
CA MET A 320 -0.33 8.05 -20.17
C MET A 320 -1.15 7.34 -19.10
N SER A 321 -2.41 7.01 -19.43
CA SER A 321 -3.33 6.30 -18.56
C SER A 321 -2.88 4.86 -18.28
N LYS A 322 -2.42 4.13 -19.30
CA LYS A 322 -1.80 2.80 -19.15
C LYS A 322 -0.53 2.87 -18.29
N ALA A 323 0.32 3.87 -18.53
CA ALA A 323 1.52 4.08 -17.73
C ALA A 323 1.17 4.35 -16.26
N ALA A 324 0.21 5.23 -15.97
CA ALA A 324 -0.26 5.48 -14.61
C ALA A 324 -0.76 4.19 -13.93
N ALA A 325 -1.57 3.39 -14.63
CA ALA A 325 -2.10 2.13 -14.12
C ALA A 325 -0.99 1.11 -13.77
N SER A 326 0.18 1.21 -14.40
CA SER A 326 1.35 0.35 -14.16
C SER A 326 2.23 0.81 -13.00
N VAL A 327 2.17 2.09 -12.61
CA VAL A 327 2.97 2.64 -11.50
C VAL A 327 2.49 2.11 -10.16
N CYS A 328 1.18 2.03 -9.96
CA CYS A 328 0.58 1.57 -8.71
C CYS A 328 -0.63 0.69 -9.00
N ASP A 329 -0.71 -0.45 -8.32
CA ASP A 329 -1.80 -1.42 -8.48
C ASP A 329 -2.84 -1.36 -7.34
N GLY A 330 -2.61 -0.51 -6.34
CA GLY A 330 -3.47 -0.35 -5.17
C GLY A 330 -3.39 -1.48 -4.14
N LYS A 331 -2.48 -2.46 -4.30
CA LYS A 331 -2.35 -3.61 -3.38
C LYS A 331 -1.25 -3.42 -2.31
N GLY A 332 -0.58 -2.27 -2.28
CA GLY A 332 0.56 -2.04 -1.38
C GLY A 332 0.26 -2.17 0.11
N GLY A 333 -0.88 -1.64 0.58
CA GLY A 333 -1.34 -1.84 1.96
C GLY A 333 -1.50 -3.32 2.35
N LEU A 334 -1.91 -4.17 1.40
CA LEU A 334 -2.03 -5.62 1.59
C LEU A 334 -0.66 -6.26 1.75
N ARG A 335 0.30 -5.89 0.89
CA ARG A 335 1.68 -6.41 0.93
C ARG A 335 2.37 -6.06 2.24
N VAL A 336 2.23 -4.81 2.69
CA VAL A 336 2.81 -4.36 3.95
C VAL A 336 2.15 -5.11 5.11
N ALA A 337 0.82 -5.19 5.17
CA ALA A 337 0.13 -5.94 6.23
C ALA A 337 0.48 -7.44 6.23
N ALA A 338 0.69 -8.06 5.06
CA ALA A 338 1.12 -9.45 4.95
C ALA A 338 2.54 -9.67 5.52
N ALA A 339 3.46 -8.74 5.33
CA ALA A 339 4.78 -8.76 5.96
C ALA A 339 4.71 -8.59 7.49
N LEU A 340 3.63 -7.98 7.97
CA LEU A 340 3.36 -7.74 9.39
C LEU A 340 2.34 -8.71 9.97
N LEU A 341 2.13 -9.89 9.40
CA LEU A 341 1.25 -10.90 10.01
C LEU A 341 1.71 -11.20 11.46
N PRO A 342 0.76 -11.37 12.41
CA PRO A 342 1.10 -11.65 13.79
C PRO A 342 1.65 -13.07 13.93
N SER A 343 2.50 -13.29 14.93
CA SER A 343 2.85 -14.65 15.34
C SER A 343 1.63 -15.38 15.90
N THR A 344 1.66 -16.70 15.87
CA THR A 344 0.63 -17.56 16.42
C THR A 344 1.25 -18.82 17.01
N THR A 345 0.50 -19.68 17.69
CA THR A 345 1.06 -20.87 18.34
C THR A 345 0.38 -22.15 17.86
N THR A 346 1.16 -23.22 17.75
CA THR A 346 0.61 -24.57 17.57
C THR A 346 -0.06 -25.04 18.86
N ARG A 347 -0.85 -26.13 18.78
CA ARG A 347 -1.40 -26.79 19.99
C ARG A 347 -0.32 -27.29 20.96
N ARG A 348 0.92 -27.44 20.49
CA ARG A 348 2.08 -27.84 21.30
C ARG A 348 2.79 -26.66 21.97
N GLY A 349 2.38 -25.44 21.66
CA GLY A 349 2.99 -24.21 22.17
C GLY A 349 4.11 -23.66 21.30
N ASP A 350 4.39 -24.24 20.13
CA ASP A 350 5.44 -23.72 19.25
C ASP A 350 4.98 -22.40 18.62
N VAL A 351 5.80 -21.36 18.73
CA VAL A 351 5.53 -20.05 18.12
C VAL A 351 5.83 -20.10 16.62
N ILE A 352 4.82 -19.80 15.81
CA ILE A 352 4.87 -19.71 14.35
C ILE A 352 4.86 -18.23 13.95
N SER A 353 5.79 -17.85 13.09
CA SER A 353 5.80 -16.55 12.43
C SER A 353 6.17 -16.69 10.96
N LEU A 354 5.91 -15.63 10.19
CA LEU A 354 6.26 -15.54 8.78
C LEU A 354 7.18 -14.35 8.59
N ARG A 355 8.21 -14.51 7.75
CA ARG A 355 9.00 -13.40 7.22
C ARG A 355 9.14 -13.51 5.72
N ARG A 356 9.34 -12.38 5.03
CA ARG A 356 9.71 -12.38 3.61
C ARG A 356 11.01 -13.17 3.41
N VAL A 357 11.13 -13.80 2.25
CA VAL A 357 12.40 -14.39 1.81
C VAL A 357 13.47 -13.31 1.65
N CYS A 358 14.70 -13.61 2.08
CA CYS A 358 15.89 -12.81 1.84
C CYS A 358 16.90 -13.60 1.00
N ARG A 359 17.98 -12.95 0.54
CA ARG A 359 18.97 -13.58 -0.35
C ARG A 359 19.58 -14.87 0.24
N ASP A 360 19.70 -14.94 1.55
CA ASP A 360 20.31 -16.09 2.26
C ASP A 360 19.41 -17.33 2.26
N ASP A 361 18.12 -17.19 1.92
CA ASP A 361 17.18 -18.31 1.89
C ASP A 361 17.27 -19.16 0.62
N GLU A 362 18.06 -18.76 -0.40
CA GLU A 362 18.12 -19.47 -1.68
C GLU A 362 18.44 -20.95 -1.48
N GLN A 363 19.46 -21.23 -0.68
CA GLN A 363 19.97 -22.58 -0.47
C GLN A 363 18.96 -23.46 0.26
N ILE A 364 18.41 -22.98 1.37
CA ILE A 364 17.51 -23.80 2.19
C ILE A 364 16.20 -24.12 1.44
N ILE A 365 15.71 -23.19 0.61
CA ILE A 365 14.54 -23.45 -0.23
C ILE A 365 14.86 -24.50 -1.30
N TYR A 366 16.05 -24.45 -1.91
CA TYR A 366 16.50 -25.48 -2.86
C TYR A 366 16.56 -26.86 -2.20
N ASP A 367 17.10 -26.93 -0.99
CA ASP A 367 17.21 -28.18 -0.24
C ASP A 367 15.83 -28.80 0.00
N TRP A 368 14.85 -28.01 0.46
CA TRP A 368 13.47 -28.50 0.63
C TRP A 368 12.81 -28.96 -0.67
N GLN A 369 13.16 -28.35 -1.81
CA GLN A 369 12.63 -28.74 -3.13
C GLN A 369 13.28 -30.02 -3.68
N THR A 370 14.47 -30.37 -3.21
CA THR A 370 15.27 -31.50 -3.71
C THR A 370 15.33 -32.68 -2.74
N GLU A 371 14.80 -32.52 -1.53
CA GLU A 371 14.62 -33.61 -0.56
C GLU A 371 13.87 -34.82 -1.19
N PRO A 372 14.27 -36.06 -0.86
CA PRO A 372 13.56 -37.26 -1.30
C PRO A 372 12.06 -37.18 -0.98
N ASP A 373 11.22 -37.56 -1.94
CA ASP A 373 9.76 -37.52 -1.88
C ASP A 373 9.10 -36.15 -1.67
N ALA A 374 9.86 -35.05 -1.57
CA ALA A 374 9.31 -33.72 -1.29
C ALA A 374 8.31 -33.26 -2.35
N ARG A 375 8.55 -33.64 -3.61
CA ARG A 375 7.76 -33.22 -4.78
C ARG A 375 6.78 -34.28 -5.30
N ARG A 376 6.57 -35.40 -4.59
CA ARG A 376 5.72 -36.52 -5.06
C ARG A 376 4.28 -36.11 -5.41
N PHE A 377 3.77 -35.05 -4.79
CA PHE A 377 2.41 -34.51 -5.01
C PHE A 377 2.40 -33.18 -5.77
N PHE A 378 3.53 -32.72 -6.30
CA PHE A 378 3.61 -31.46 -7.04
C PHE A 378 3.08 -31.67 -8.46
N ARG A 379 2.50 -30.62 -9.05
CA ARG A 379 2.10 -30.62 -10.47
C ARG A 379 3.26 -31.01 -11.40
N HIS A 380 4.48 -30.63 -11.02
CA HIS A 380 5.72 -31.03 -11.68
C HIS A 380 6.62 -31.76 -10.67
N PRO A 381 6.63 -33.11 -10.66
CA PRO A 381 7.33 -33.89 -9.63
C PRO A 381 8.86 -33.83 -9.75
N GLU A 382 9.38 -33.45 -10.92
CA GLU A 382 10.82 -33.29 -11.13
C GLU A 382 11.37 -32.12 -10.31
N ALA A 383 12.51 -32.35 -9.65
CA ALA A 383 13.20 -31.32 -8.89
C ALA A 383 13.87 -30.30 -9.84
N PRO A 384 13.88 -29.00 -9.51
CA PRO A 384 14.53 -28.00 -10.34
C PRO A 384 16.04 -28.21 -10.36
N SER A 385 16.69 -27.90 -11.48
CA SER A 385 18.15 -27.78 -11.52
C SER A 385 18.60 -26.57 -10.67
N ARG A 386 19.84 -26.60 -10.17
CA ARG A 386 20.37 -25.49 -9.37
C ARG A 386 20.31 -24.14 -10.08
N GLU A 387 20.60 -24.12 -11.38
CA GLU A 387 20.56 -22.92 -12.21
C GLU A 387 19.11 -22.39 -12.37
N SER A 388 18.16 -23.28 -12.69
CA SER A 388 16.75 -22.90 -12.84
C SER A 388 16.17 -22.36 -11.53
N HIS A 389 16.56 -22.93 -10.39
CA HIS A 389 16.17 -22.46 -9.06
C HIS A 389 16.75 -21.08 -8.75
N ALA A 390 18.05 -20.86 -9.00
CA ALA A 390 18.68 -19.57 -8.75
C ALA A 390 18.03 -18.44 -9.57
N LEU A 391 17.68 -18.72 -10.84
CA LEU A 391 16.94 -17.79 -11.69
C LEU A 391 15.53 -17.53 -11.17
N TRP A 392 14.81 -18.58 -10.76
CA TRP A 392 13.48 -18.45 -10.15
C TRP A 392 13.54 -17.62 -8.86
N PHE A 393 14.48 -17.93 -7.97
CA PHE A 393 14.64 -17.27 -6.69
C PHE A 393 14.99 -15.79 -6.84
N LYS A 394 15.91 -15.47 -7.75
CA LYS A 394 16.24 -14.07 -8.08
C LYS A 394 14.99 -13.30 -8.51
N ARG A 395 14.17 -13.86 -9.41
CA ARG A 395 12.90 -13.23 -9.82
C ARG A 395 11.97 -13.01 -8.64
N ARG A 396 11.91 -13.96 -7.69
CA ARG A 396 11.04 -13.86 -6.50
C ARG A 396 11.45 -12.79 -5.50
N LEU A 397 12.72 -12.42 -5.44
CA LEU A 397 13.16 -11.32 -4.57
C LEU A 397 12.64 -9.97 -5.06
N ASP A 398 12.55 -9.80 -6.38
CA ASP A 398 12.10 -8.57 -7.04
C ASP A 398 10.57 -8.57 -7.31
N ASP A 399 9.91 -9.71 -7.10
CA ASP A 399 8.49 -9.93 -7.34
C ASP A 399 7.64 -9.27 -6.24
N THR A 400 6.86 -8.27 -6.64
CA THR A 400 5.90 -7.60 -5.77
C THR A 400 4.48 -8.16 -5.96
N ASP A 401 4.16 -8.81 -7.07
CA ASP A 401 2.82 -9.34 -7.32
C ASP A 401 2.53 -10.59 -6.50
N ASN A 402 3.56 -11.36 -6.17
CA ASN A 402 3.43 -12.58 -5.41
C ASN A 402 4.09 -12.46 -4.03
N ILE A 403 3.52 -13.16 -3.04
CA ILE A 403 4.05 -13.16 -1.67
C ILE A 403 4.74 -14.49 -1.44
N THR A 404 6.03 -14.45 -1.16
CA THR A 404 6.83 -15.62 -0.75
C THR A 404 7.40 -15.36 0.63
N CYS A 405 7.08 -16.25 1.58
CA CYS A 405 7.50 -16.15 2.97
C CYS A 405 8.15 -17.45 3.48
N ILE A 406 9.17 -17.29 4.31
CA ILE A 406 9.71 -18.36 5.14
C ILE A 406 8.81 -18.55 6.35
N VAL A 407 8.48 -19.82 6.64
CA VAL A 407 7.82 -20.23 7.88
C VAL A 407 8.88 -20.40 8.96
N LEU A 408 8.70 -19.74 10.10
CA LEU A 408 9.57 -19.86 11.26
C LEU A 408 8.84 -20.57 12.40
N VAL A 409 9.51 -21.49 13.08
CA VAL A 409 9.06 -22.17 14.31
C VAL A 409 10.07 -21.87 15.41
N GLY A 410 9.69 -21.06 16.40
CA GLY A 410 10.61 -20.59 17.45
C GLY A 410 11.84 -19.85 16.90
N GLY A 411 11.67 -19.13 15.78
CA GLY A 411 12.74 -18.44 15.07
C GLY A 411 13.57 -19.30 14.11
N GLN A 412 13.38 -20.62 14.08
CA GLN A 412 14.08 -21.53 13.16
C GLN A 412 13.29 -21.72 11.86
N THR A 413 13.99 -21.84 10.74
CA THR A 413 13.37 -22.05 9.42
C THR A 413 12.71 -23.43 9.33
N ALA A 414 11.43 -23.45 8.98
CA ALA A 414 10.58 -24.65 9.07
C ALA A 414 9.78 -24.95 7.79
N GLY A 415 9.87 -24.08 6.78
CA GLY A 415 9.19 -24.28 5.51
C GLY A 415 9.05 -23.00 4.71
N LEU A 416 8.30 -23.12 3.62
CA LEU A 416 8.01 -22.06 2.68
C LEU A 416 6.50 -21.96 2.48
N VAL A 417 6.00 -20.75 2.35
CA VAL A 417 4.65 -20.53 1.90
C VAL A 417 4.58 -19.42 0.86
N ARG A 418 3.73 -19.62 -0.13
CA ARG A 418 3.60 -18.78 -1.31
C ARG A 418 2.14 -18.44 -1.57
N LEU A 419 1.93 -17.21 -2.00
CA LEU A 419 0.69 -16.70 -2.57
C LEU A 419 1.02 -16.16 -3.96
N ASP A 420 0.51 -16.82 -4.99
CA ASP A 420 0.77 -16.47 -6.37
C ASP A 420 -0.49 -15.87 -7.02
N CYS A 421 -0.41 -14.65 -7.56
CA CYS A 421 -1.50 -14.03 -8.32
C CYS A 421 -1.95 -14.96 -9.45
N MET A 422 -3.27 -15.05 -9.62
CA MET A 422 -3.89 -15.80 -10.70
C MET A 422 -4.33 -14.86 -11.83
N ASP A 423 -3.96 -15.21 -13.07
CA ASP A 423 -4.27 -14.42 -14.26
C ASP A 423 -5.35 -15.06 -15.15
N GLN A 424 -6.05 -16.09 -14.65
CA GLN A 424 -7.10 -16.76 -15.43
C GLN A 424 -8.44 -16.00 -15.34
N PRO A 425 -9.21 -15.92 -16.44
CA PRO A 425 -10.55 -15.31 -16.42
C PRO A 425 -11.45 -15.95 -15.35
N GLY A 426 -12.01 -15.12 -14.46
CA GLY A 426 -12.81 -15.57 -13.32
C GLY A 426 -12.01 -15.84 -12.04
N ASP A 427 -10.68 -15.73 -12.09
CA ASP A 427 -9.77 -15.71 -10.95
C ASP A 427 -9.14 -14.33 -10.69
N ASP A 428 -9.79 -13.27 -11.20
CA ASP A 428 -9.40 -11.87 -10.95
C ASP A 428 -9.30 -11.62 -9.43
N ASP A 429 -8.12 -11.20 -8.98
CA ASP A 429 -7.76 -10.99 -7.57
C ASP A 429 -7.76 -12.25 -6.67
N ALA A 430 -7.71 -13.45 -7.26
CA ALA A 430 -7.38 -14.66 -6.52
C ALA A 430 -5.87 -14.85 -6.40
N MET A 431 -5.43 -15.45 -5.30
CA MET A 431 -4.07 -15.91 -5.12
C MET A 431 -4.04 -17.41 -4.83
N GLU A 432 -3.20 -18.14 -5.57
CA GLU A 432 -2.94 -19.55 -5.34
C GLU A 432 -1.99 -19.72 -4.15
N VAL A 433 -2.40 -20.55 -3.18
CA VAL A 433 -1.65 -20.88 -1.97
C VAL A 433 -0.84 -22.16 -2.22
N SER A 434 0.47 -22.07 -2.05
CA SER A 434 1.36 -23.23 -2.04
C SER A 434 2.19 -23.26 -0.76
N ILE A 435 2.30 -24.43 -0.12
CA ILE A 435 3.04 -24.60 1.13
C ILE A 435 3.98 -25.80 1.07
N ILE A 436 5.19 -25.60 1.60
CA ILE A 436 6.19 -26.64 1.86
C ILE A 436 6.49 -26.60 3.35
N VAL A 437 6.40 -27.75 4.02
CA VAL A 437 6.84 -27.91 5.40
C VAL A 437 8.07 -28.80 5.40
N ALA A 438 9.17 -28.29 5.97
CA ALA A 438 10.43 -29.00 6.06
C ALA A 438 10.24 -30.33 6.81
N THR A 439 11.00 -31.36 6.42
CA THR A 439 10.79 -32.74 6.92
C THR A 439 10.77 -32.84 8.45
N ALA A 440 11.64 -32.09 9.14
CA ALA A 440 11.72 -32.05 10.60
C ALA A 440 10.43 -31.54 11.29
N TYR A 441 9.57 -30.81 10.58
CA TYR A 441 8.35 -30.19 11.12
C TYR A 441 7.06 -30.81 10.57
N ARG A 442 7.15 -31.87 9.75
CA ARG A 442 5.94 -32.57 9.25
C ARG A 442 5.21 -33.27 10.39
N GLY A 443 3.88 -33.29 10.34
CA GLY A 443 3.03 -33.94 11.36
C GLY A 443 2.97 -33.25 12.72
N THR A 444 3.59 -32.07 12.89
CA THR A 444 3.55 -31.30 14.15
C THR A 444 2.38 -30.30 14.21
N GLY A 445 1.66 -30.11 13.10
CA GLY A 445 0.56 -29.15 12.97
C GLY A 445 0.95 -27.82 12.35
N VAL A 446 2.25 -27.58 12.09
CA VAL A 446 2.77 -26.33 11.49
C VAL A 446 2.02 -25.94 10.21
N GLY A 447 1.86 -26.87 9.26
CA GLY A 447 1.21 -26.57 7.98
C GLY A 447 -0.22 -26.04 8.13
N GLY A 448 -1.02 -26.63 9.01
CA GLY A 448 -2.39 -26.16 9.27
C GLY A 448 -2.43 -24.77 9.90
N VAL A 449 -1.53 -24.49 10.86
CA VAL A 449 -1.44 -23.19 11.52
C VAL A 449 -0.97 -22.09 10.55
N VAL A 450 -0.01 -22.39 9.68
CA VAL A 450 0.43 -21.46 8.62
C VAL A 450 -0.73 -21.13 7.67
N LEU A 451 -1.50 -22.13 7.26
CA LEU A 451 -2.67 -21.92 6.39
C LEU A 451 -3.76 -21.08 7.10
N GLN A 452 -3.97 -21.27 8.41
CA GLN A 452 -4.88 -20.42 9.20
C GLN A 452 -4.38 -18.98 9.27
N LEU A 453 -3.07 -18.78 9.45
CA LEU A 453 -2.47 -17.45 9.50
C LEU A 453 -2.59 -16.73 8.16
N ILE A 454 -2.33 -17.42 7.05
CA ILE A 454 -2.46 -16.87 5.70
C ILE A 454 -3.90 -16.64 5.32
N ARG A 455 -4.84 -17.47 5.79
CA ARG A 455 -6.27 -17.22 5.58
C ARG A 455 -6.72 -15.86 6.10
N LYS A 456 -6.01 -15.25 7.05
CA LYS A 456 -6.27 -13.86 7.46
C LYS A 456 -6.06 -12.85 6.32
N ILE A 457 -5.13 -13.13 5.40
CA ILE A 457 -4.98 -12.39 4.12
C ILE A 457 -6.22 -12.60 3.24
N GLY A 458 -6.90 -13.75 3.37
CA GLY A 458 -8.15 -14.08 2.66
C GLY A 458 -9.33 -13.13 2.95
N GLY A 459 -9.24 -12.26 3.97
CA GLY A 459 -10.18 -11.14 4.15
C GLY A 459 -9.97 -9.99 3.16
N MET A 460 -8.88 -10.04 2.39
CA MET A 460 -8.41 -8.98 1.49
C MET A 460 -8.39 -9.41 0.01
N CYS A 461 -8.07 -10.68 -0.26
CA CYS A 461 -8.14 -11.31 -1.58
C CYS A 461 -8.72 -12.74 -1.48
N ARG A 462 -9.17 -13.32 -2.60
CA ARG A 462 -9.64 -14.72 -2.58
C ARG A 462 -8.44 -15.64 -2.58
N LEU A 463 -8.40 -16.64 -1.70
CA LEU A 463 -7.33 -17.64 -1.68
C LEU A 463 -7.82 -18.95 -2.26
N VAL A 464 -7.05 -19.49 -3.18
CA VAL A 464 -7.32 -20.75 -3.91
C VAL A 464 -6.15 -21.69 -3.68
N ALA A 465 -6.37 -23.00 -3.68
CA ALA A 465 -5.29 -23.98 -3.67
C ALA A 465 -5.65 -25.18 -4.54
N GLU A 466 -4.68 -25.65 -5.32
CA GLU A 466 -4.76 -26.93 -6.01
C GLU A 466 -3.96 -27.98 -5.22
N VAL A 467 -4.66 -29.01 -4.75
CA VAL A 467 -4.12 -30.06 -3.91
C VAL A 467 -4.35 -31.40 -4.57
N ASN A 468 -3.28 -32.15 -4.81
CA ASN A 468 -3.36 -33.49 -5.36
C ASN A 468 -4.34 -34.37 -4.52
N PRO A 469 -5.33 -35.05 -5.14
CA PRO A 469 -6.34 -35.84 -4.41
C PRO A 469 -5.77 -36.96 -3.52
N GLU A 470 -4.57 -37.45 -3.81
CA GLU A 470 -3.89 -38.47 -3.01
C GLU A 470 -3.15 -37.89 -1.79
N ASN A 471 -2.98 -36.57 -1.73
CA ASN A 471 -2.30 -35.88 -0.63
C ASN A 471 -3.25 -35.63 0.56
N THR A 472 -3.64 -36.71 1.23
CA THR A 472 -4.56 -36.69 2.38
C THR A 472 -4.12 -35.74 3.49
N ALA A 473 -2.81 -35.62 3.75
CA ALA A 473 -2.27 -34.71 4.76
C ALA A 473 -2.51 -33.24 4.41
N SER A 474 -2.29 -32.84 3.15
CA SER A 474 -2.54 -31.47 2.69
C SER A 474 -4.04 -31.18 2.64
N ILE A 475 -4.86 -32.11 2.15
CA ILE A 475 -6.33 -31.99 2.14
C ILE A 475 -6.85 -31.69 3.56
N HIS A 476 -6.43 -32.46 4.55
CA HIS A 476 -6.81 -32.22 5.95
C HIS A 476 -6.28 -30.88 6.47
N ALA A 477 -5.07 -30.46 6.09
CA ALA A 477 -4.51 -29.18 6.52
C ALA A 477 -5.33 -27.99 5.99
N PHE A 478 -5.69 -27.99 4.70
CA PHE A 478 -6.53 -26.94 4.09
C PHE A 478 -7.94 -26.92 4.69
N GLN A 479 -8.58 -28.08 4.85
CA GLN A 479 -9.91 -28.17 5.46
C GLN A 479 -9.91 -27.67 6.92
N ASN A 480 -8.92 -28.06 7.72
CA ASN A 480 -8.78 -27.60 9.11
C ASN A 480 -8.42 -26.11 9.21
N ALA A 481 -7.81 -25.54 8.17
CA ALA A 481 -7.62 -24.09 8.05
C ALA A 481 -8.91 -23.37 7.61
N GLY A 482 -9.96 -24.11 7.25
CA GLY A 482 -11.26 -23.60 6.85
C GLY A 482 -11.36 -23.21 5.38
N PHE A 483 -10.52 -23.80 4.53
CA PHE A 483 -10.75 -23.80 3.08
C PHE A 483 -11.84 -24.81 2.75
N GLN A 484 -12.72 -24.42 1.83
CA GLN A 484 -13.82 -25.25 1.34
C GLN A 484 -13.38 -25.97 0.07
N ARG A 485 -13.64 -27.27 -0.02
CA ARG A 485 -13.38 -28.05 -1.23
C ARG A 485 -14.48 -27.75 -2.25
N ILE A 486 -14.11 -27.16 -3.39
CA ILE A 486 -15.05 -26.78 -4.47
C ILE A 486 -15.04 -27.83 -5.59
N ARG A 487 -13.89 -28.47 -5.82
CA ARG A 487 -13.73 -29.63 -6.72
C ARG A 487 -12.79 -30.66 -6.11
N GLU A 488 -12.58 -31.78 -6.80
CA GLU A 488 -11.75 -32.87 -6.29
C GLU A 488 -10.34 -32.40 -5.86
N ASP A 489 -9.72 -31.55 -6.64
CA ASP A 489 -8.37 -31.02 -6.43
C ASP A 489 -8.34 -29.54 -6.00
N ARG A 490 -9.48 -28.84 -5.95
CA ARG A 490 -9.52 -27.38 -5.74
C ARG A 490 -10.20 -26.97 -4.44
N PHE A 491 -9.50 -26.15 -3.67
CA PHE A 491 -9.93 -25.59 -2.39
C PHE A 491 -9.96 -24.07 -2.45
N GLU A 492 -10.94 -23.43 -1.82
CA GLU A 492 -11.06 -21.97 -1.79
C GLU A 492 -11.48 -21.46 -0.42
N THR A 493 -11.05 -20.25 -0.06
CA THR A 493 -11.67 -19.52 1.05
C THR A 493 -13.04 -19.02 0.62
N SER A 494 -14.06 -19.19 1.47
CA SER A 494 -15.35 -18.52 1.28
C SER A 494 -15.11 -17.02 1.12
N GLY A 495 -15.37 -16.46 -0.06
CA GLY A 495 -15.19 -15.03 -0.30
C GLY A 495 -15.94 -14.23 0.76
N SER A 496 -15.32 -13.19 1.31
CA SER A 496 -16.01 -12.27 2.20
C SER A 496 -17.01 -11.44 1.39
N SER A 497 -18.13 -12.03 0.99
CA SER A 497 -19.34 -11.27 0.77
C SER A 497 -19.77 -10.72 2.13
N THR A 498 -19.84 -9.39 2.23
CA THR A 498 -20.48 -8.60 3.30
C THR A 498 -19.81 -8.60 4.68
N VAL A 499 -18.96 -7.59 4.92
CA VAL A 499 -19.20 -6.67 6.04
C VAL A 499 -19.40 -5.31 5.41
N GLY A 500 -20.66 -4.97 5.11
CA GLY A 500 -21.03 -3.59 4.84
C GLY A 500 -20.82 -2.76 6.11
N PRO A 501 -20.55 -1.45 6.00
CA PRO A 501 -20.54 -0.59 7.17
C PRO A 501 -21.91 -0.67 7.86
N GLN A 502 -21.91 -1.05 9.14
CA GLN A 502 -22.98 -0.64 10.05
C GLN A 502 -22.70 0.77 10.53
#